data_AF-A0A660VEJ6-F1
#
_entry.id   AF-A0A660VEJ6-F1
#
_cell.length_a   1.000
_cell.length_b   1.000
_cell.length_c   1.000
_cell.angle_alpha   90.00
_cell.angle_beta   90.00
_cell.angle_gamma   90.00
#
_symmetry.space_group_name_H-M   'P 1'
#
loop_
_entity.id
_entity.type
_entity.pdbx_description
1 polymer ?
#
loop_
_entity_poly.entity_id
_entity_poly.type
_entity_poly.pdbx_seq_one_letter_code
_entity_poly.pdbx_strand_id
1 'polypeptide(L)'
;MPGAIVEALLAALLAAVAWALLKGVLELGPGLLAVAALGGWAIGAVLQQVRPAPLSAAVVGAIAWLMGLVLTWLVALAILPDSSRTFIERVEGTPFLDWLAPQFGLLEVAGLVLYMVAAAYGARSRSTTGPHGI
;
A
#
# COMPACT_ATOMS: atom_id res chain seq x y z
N MET A 1 -8.92 -11.42 -18.33
CA MET A 1 -9.67 -10.46 -17.47
C MET A 1 -9.56 -10.75 -15.98
N PRO A 2 -9.72 -11.99 -15.45
CA PRO A 2 -9.52 -12.24 -14.01
C PRO A 2 -8.03 -12.17 -13.57
N GLY A 3 -7.09 -12.56 -14.43
CA GLY A 3 -5.65 -12.56 -14.10
C GLY A 3 -5.11 -11.19 -13.68
N ALA A 4 -5.44 -10.12 -14.39
CA ALA A 4 -4.97 -8.77 -14.08
C ALA A 4 -5.46 -8.23 -12.73
N ILE A 5 -6.67 -8.62 -12.30
CA ILE A 5 -7.21 -8.25 -10.99
C ILE A 5 -6.42 -8.99 -9.89
N VAL A 6 -6.16 -10.29 -10.08
CA VAL A 6 -5.35 -11.09 -9.14
C VAL A 6 -3.92 -10.54 -9.06
N GLU A 7 -3.29 -10.21 -10.19
CA GLU A 7 -1.96 -9.60 -10.23
C GLU A 7 -1.92 -8.24 -9.50
N ALA A 8 -2.94 -7.40 -9.68
CA ALA A 8 -3.02 -6.11 -9.01
C ALA A 8 -3.19 -6.26 -7.49
N LEU A 9 -3.99 -7.25 -7.07
CA LEU A 9 -4.13 -7.60 -5.65
C LEU A 9 -2.84 -8.14 -5.06
N LEU A 10 -2.10 -8.97 -5.80
CA LEU A 10 -0.79 -9.47 -5.37
C LEU A 10 0.23 -8.33 -5.27
N ALA A 11 0.26 -7.41 -6.24
CA ALA A 11 1.12 -6.24 -6.18
C ALA A 11 0.78 -5.33 -4.99
N ALA A 12 -0.51 -5.10 -4.75
CA ALA A 12 -0.99 -4.35 -3.59
C ALA A 12 -0.60 -5.03 -2.27
N LEU A 13 -0.74 -6.36 -2.19
CA LEU A 13 -0.36 -7.13 -1.01
C LEU A 13 1.14 -7.08 -0.76
N LEU A 14 1.98 -7.26 -1.78
CA LEU A 14 3.44 -7.18 -1.66
C LEU A 14 3.89 -5.79 -1.23
N ALA A 15 3.29 -4.74 -1.79
CA ALA A 15 3.58 -3.36 -1.40
C ALA A 15 3.17 -3.08 0.05
N ALA A 16 2.01 -3.59 0.47
CA ALA A 16 1.52 -3.49 1.85
C ALA A 16 2.42 -4.24 2.85
N VAL A 17 2.90 -5.44 2.49
CA VAL A 17 3.85 -6.22 3.29
C VAL A 17 5.20 -5.52 3.39
N ALA A 18 5.75 -5.04 2.27
CA ALA A 18 7.01 -4.30 2.25
C ALA A 18 6.92 -3.05 3.14
N TRP A 19 5.83 -2.30 3.01
CA TRP A 19 5.55 -1.15 3.88
C TRP A 19 5.50 -1.54 5.35
N ALA A 20 4.76 -2.61 5.70
CA ALA A 20 4.60 -3.06 7.07
C ALA A 20 5.92 -3.51 7.71
N LEU A 21 6.78 -4.20 6.97
CA LEU A 21 8.10 -4.60 7.45
C LEU A 21 9.04 -3.40 7.63
N LEU A 22 9.06 -2.48 6.66
CA LEU A 22 9.86 -1.26 6.73
C LEU A 22 9.47 -0.37 7.91
N LYS A 23 8.16 -0.19 8.12
CA LYS A 23 7.63 0.66 9.20
C LYS A 23 7.74 -0.05 10.55
N GLY A 24 7.32 -1.31 10.64
CA GLY A 24 7.20 -2.04 11.89
C GLY A 24 8.49 -2.65 12.42
N VAL A 25 9.48 -2.93 11.55
CA VAL A 25 10.74 -3.57 11.96
C VAL A 25 11.94 -2.62 11.83
N LEU A 26 12.00 -1.84 10.73
CA LEU A 26 13.19 -1.04 10.42
C LEU A 26 13.07 0.45 10.81
N GLU A 27 11.89 0.91 11.23
CA GLU A 27 11.59 2.32 11.55
C GLU A 27 12.05 3.34 10.47
N LEU A 28 12.14 2.89 9.21
CA LEU A 28 12.70 3.69 8.11
C LEU A 28 11.69 4.71 7.57
N GLY A 29 11.49 5.81 8.29
CA GLY A 29 10.53 6.87 7.94
C GLY A 29 10.60 7.35 6.48
N PRO A 30 11.76 7.81 5.96
CA PRO A 30 11.88 8.28 4.58
C PRO A 30 11.76 7.16 3.53
N GLY A 31 12.18 5.94 3.88
CA GLY A 31 12.10 4.77 3.00
C GLY A 31 10.66 4.36 2.66
N LEU A 32 9.70 4.71 3.52
CA LEU A 32 8.29 4.47 3.29
C LEU A 32 7.76 5.22 2.06
N LEU A 33 8.21 6.45 1.83
CA LEU A 33 7.76 7.22 0.65
C LEU A 33 8.20 6.57 -0.66
N ALA A 34 9.41 5.98 -0.71
CA ALA A 34 9.86 5.24 -1.88
C ALA A 34 8.98 4.01 -2.14
N VAL A 35 8.60 3.28 -1.09
CA VAL A 35 7.68 2.14 -1.22
C VAL A 35 6.27 2.59 -1.62
N ALA A 36 5.78 3.72 -1.13
CA ALA A 36 4.49 4.26 -1.58
C ALA A 36 4.51 4.63 -3.07
N ALA A 37 5.57 5.28 -3.53
CA ALA A 37 5.69 5.63 -4.94
C ALA A 37 5.78 4.39 -5.82
N LEU A 38 6.67 3.44 -5.50
CA LEU A 38 6.88 2.22 -6.29
C LEU A 38 5.69 1.27 -6.21
N GLY A 39 5.12 1.08 -5.02
CA GLY A 39 3.94 0.25 -4.79
C GLY A 39 2.71 0.79 -5.49
N GLY A 40 2.43 2.09 -5.32
CA GLY A 40 1.35 2.76 -6.03
C GLY A 40 1.53 2.65 -7.55
N TRP A 41 2.71 2.95 -8.06
CA TRP A 41 3.01 2.83 -9.50
C TRP A 41 2.81 1.41 -10.02
N ALA A 42 3.31 0.39 -9.31
CA ALA A 42 3.19 -1.02 -9.71
C ALA A 42 1.71 -1.46 -9.78
N ILE A 43 0.90 -1.08 -8.79
CA ILE A 43 -0.56 -1.30 -8.80
C ILE A 43 -1.17 -0.67 -10.05
N GLY A 44 -0.86 0.60 -10.32
CA GLY A 44 -1.33 1.31 -11.50
C GLY A 44 -0.92 0.62 -12.81
N ALA A 45 0.35 0.23 -12.92
CA ALA A 45 0.93 -0.42 -14.09
C ALA A 45 0.27 -1.78 -14.39
N VAL A 46 -0.02 -2.58 -13.37
CA VAL A 46 -0.75 -3.84 -13.54
C VAL A 46 -2.20 -3.57 -13.95
N LEU A 47 -2.86 -2.61 -13.30
CA LEU A 47 -4.23 -2.27 -13.63
C LEU A 47 -4.37 -1.73 -15.06
N GLN A 48 -3.34 -1.14 -15.68
CA GLN A 48 -3.39 -0.72 -17.10
C GLN A 48 -3.91 -1.80 -18.06
N GLN A 49 -3.64 -3.08 -17.76
CA GLN A 49 -4.08 -4.20 -18.59
C GLN A 49 -5.61 -4.23 -18.78
N VAL A 50 -6.36 -3.69 -17.82
CA VAL A 50 -7.84 -3.59 -17.85
C VAL A 50 -8.35 -2.17 -18.09
N ARG A 51 -7.46 -1.23 -18.42
CA ARG A 51 -7.75 0.20 -18.72
C ARG A 51 -8.72 0.84 -17.70
N PRO A 52 -8.40 0.83 -16.39
CA PRO A 52 -9.24 1.40 -15.36
C PRO A 52 -9.37 2.92 -15.55
N ALA A 53 -10.46 3.48 -15.04
CA ALA A 53 -10.49 4.92 -14.80
C ALA A 53 -9.40 5.31 -13.80
N PRO A 54 -8.73 6.46 -13.94
CA PRO A 54 -7.69 6.91 -12.99
C PRO A 54 -8.18 6.95 -11.54
N LEU A 55 -9.47 7.25 -11.33
CA LEU A 55 -10.10 7.25 -10.02
C LEU A 55 -10.12 5.84 -9.39
N SER A 56 -10.45 4.80 -10.16
CA SER A 56 -10.43 3.42 -9.64
C SER A 56 -9.02 2.97 -9.24
N ALA A 57 -7.99 3.34 -10.00
CA ALA A 57 -6.60 3.05 -9.63
C ALA A 57 -6.19 3.78 -8.34
N ALA A 58 -6.60 5.05 -8.17
CA ALA A 58 -6.36 5.80 -6.95
C ALA A 58 -7.04 5.15 -5.73
N VAL A 59 -8.29 4.70 -5.88
CA VAL A 59 -9.03 3.99 -4.81
C VAL A 59 -8.31 2.69 -4.42
N VAL A 60 -7.86 1.89 -5.40
CA VAL A 60 -7.08 0.67 -5.11
C VAL A 60 -5.77 1.02 -4.38
N GLY A 61 -5.08 2.09 -4.80
CA GLY A 61 -3.89 2.59 -4.10
C GLY A 61 -4.18 2.98 -2.64
N ALA A 62 -5.30 3.67 -2.38
CA ALA A 62 -5.71 4.04 -1.02
C ALA A 62 -6.04 2.81 -0.15
N ILE A 63 -6.72 1.81 -0.73
CA ILE A 63 -7.00 0.53 -0.04
C ILE A 63 -5.70 -0.20 0.27
N ALA A 64 -4.77 -0.29 -0.69
CA ALA A 64 -3.48 -0.93 -0.48
C ALA A 64 -2.67 -0.26 0.64
N TRP A 65 -2.69 1.07 0.68
CA TRP A 65 -2.08 1.84 1.77
C TRP A 65 -2.72 1.54 3.13
N LEU A 66 -4.05 1.52 3.21
CA LEU A 66 -4.77 1.19 4.45
C LEU A 66 -4.44 -0.24 4.92
N MET A 67 -4.38 -1.20 3.99
CA MET A 67 -3.97 -2.57 4.29
C MET A 67 -2.53 -2.62 4.81
N GLY A 68 -1.63 -1.79 4.29
CA GLY A 68 -0.28 -1.64 4.81
C GLY A 68 -0.25 -1.18 6.27
N LEU A 69 -1.11 -0.22 6.65
CA LEU A 69 -1.24 0.20 8.05
C LEU A 69 -1.78 -0.91 8.95
N VAL A 70 -2.81 -1.62 8.51
CA VAL A 70 -3.38 -2.76 9.25
C VAL A 70 -2.34 -3.86 9.43
N LEU A 71 -1.59 -4.21 8.38
CA LEU A 71 -0.50 -5.20 8.49
C LEU A 71 0.61 -4.72 9.42
N THR A 72 0.96 -3.43 9.41
CA THR A 72 1.95 -2.87 10.34
C THR A 72 1.49 -3.04 11.79
N TRP A 73 0.21 -2.76 12.06
CA TRP A 73 -0.38 -2.97 13.38
C TRP A 73 -0.34 -4.45 13.80
N LEU A 74 -0.72 -5.36 12.91
CA LEU A 74 -0.68 -6.81 13.18
C LEU A 74 0.76 -7.30 13.45
N VAL A 75 1.74 -6.80 12.69
CA VAL A 75 3.16 -7.09 12.91
C VAL A 75 3.62 -6.54 14.26
N ALA A 76 3.24 -5.32 14.62
CA ALA A 76 3.55 -4.74 15.92
C ALA A 76 2.96 -5.58 17.07
N LEU A 77 1.69 -6.01 16.96
CA LEU A 77 1.06 -6.91 17.93
C LEU A 77 1.75 -8.27 18.03
N ALA A 78 2.29 -8.79 16.92
CA ALA A 78 2.99 -10.07 16.88
C ALA A 78 4.41 -10.00 17.49
N ILE A 79 5.10 -8.88 17.29
CA ILE A 79 6.48 -8.66 17.77
C ILE A 79 6.51 -8.28 19.27
N LEU A 80 5.43 -7.68 19.80
CA LEU A 80 5.36 -7.29 21.21
C LEU A 80 5.65 -8.48 22.16
N PRO A 81 6.60 -8.34 23.10
CA PRO A 81 7.04 -9.40 23.99
C PRO A 81 6.06 -9.56 25.18
N ASP A 82 4.80 -9.86 24.91
CA ASP A 82 3.80 -10.24 25.92
C ASP A 82 3.44 -11.73 25.73
N SER A 83 4.41 -12.63 25.99
CA SER A 83 4.28 -14.07 25.71
C SER A 83 3.14 -14.77 26.47
N SER A 84 2.53 -14.10 27.44
CA SER A 84 1.43 -14.61 28.27
C SER A 84 0.05 -14.29 27.71
N ARG A 85 -0.08 -13.32 26.79
CA ARG A 85 -1.37 -12.91 26.21
C ARG A 85 -1.60 -13.57 24.86
N THR A 86 -2.82 -14.08 24.66
CA THR A 86 -3.24 -14.59 23.35
C THR A 86 -3.33 -13.45 22.33
N PHE A 87 -3.29 -13.77 21.04
CA PHE A 87 -3.38 -12.76 19.98
C PHE A 87 -4.69 -11.93 20.07
N ILE A 88 -5.81 -12.57 20.41
CA ILE A 88 -7.10 -11.88 20.56
C ILE A 88 -7.07 -10.87 21.70
N GLU A 89 -6.50 -11.24 22.85
CA GLU A 89 -6.34 -10.33 23.99
C GLU A 89 -5.45 -9.12 23.65
N ARG A 90 -4.44 -9.31 22.79
CA ARG A 90 -3.60 -8.20 22.29
C ARG A 90 -4.38 -7.24 21.39
N VAL A 91 -5.25 -7.77 20.52
CA VAL A 91 -6.12 -6.98 19.65
C VAL A 91 -7.12 -6.15 20.47
N GLU A 92 -7.72 -6.76 21.50
CA GLU A 92 -8.65 -6.08 22.41
C GLU A 92 -7.94 -5.01 23.26
N GLY A 93 -6.72 -5.29 23.70
CA GLY A 93 -5.93 -4.36 24.53
C GLY A 93 -5.33 -3.19 23.75
N THR A 94 -5.21 -3.28 22.43
CA THR A 94 -4.69 -2.17 21.59
C THR A 94 -5.42 -2.15 20.24
N PRO A 95 -6.65 -1.59 20.21
CA PRO A 95 -7.43 -1.45 18.99
C PRO A 95 -6.68 -0.68 17.91
N PHE A 96 -6.93 -1.00 16.64
CA PHE A 96 -6.22 -0.41 15.51
C PHE A 96 -6.24 1.14 15.51
N LEU A 97 -7.39 1.76 15.79
CA LEU A 97 -7.52 3.21 15.78
C LEU A 97 -6.75 3.88 16.92
N ASP A 98 -6.72 3.27 18.10
CA ASP A 98 -5.97 3.76 19.25
C ASP A 98 -4.46 3.63 19.02
N TRP A 99 -4.04 2.55 18.37
CA TRP A 99 -2.66 2.38 17.91
C TRP A 99 -2.27 3.40 16.82
N LEU A 100 -3.19 3.68 15.88
CA LEU A 100 -2.92 4.54 14.73
C LEU A 100 -2.87 6.02 15.12
N ALA A 101 -3.77 6.48 16.00
CA ALA A 101 -3.93 7.89 16.37
C ALA A 101 -2.62 8.61 16.76
N PRO A 102 -1.75 8.09 17.65
CA PRO A 102 -0.54 8.80 18.08
C PRO A 102 0.55 8.90 17.00
N GLN A 103 0.52 8.05 15.99
CA GLN A 103 1.53 7.99 14.93
C GLN A 103 1.00 8.50 13.58
N PHE A 104 -0.26 8.96 13.53
CA PHE A 104 -0.83 9.49 12.30
C PHE A 104 -0.36 10.92 12.07
N GLY A 105 0.64 11.09 11.20
CA GLY A 105 1.26 12.38 10.92
C GLY A 105 1.24 12.78 9.45
N LEU A 106 2.03 13.80 9.13
CA LEU A 106 2.20 14.29 7.76
C LEU A 106 2.78 13.22 6.83
N LEU A 107 3.60 12.31 7.35
CA LEU A 107 4.20 11.24 6.58
C LEU A 107 3.14 10.24 6.08
N GLU A 108 2.16 9.91 6.91
CA GLU A 108 1.04 9.03 6.59
C GLU A 108 0.16 9.64 5.51
N VAL A 109 -0.15 10.94 5.65
CA VAL A 109 -0.91 11.70 4.65
C VAL A 109 -0.15 11.76 3.33
N ALA A 110 1.15 12.07 3.38
CA ALA A 110 2.00 12.11 2.19
C ALA A 110 2.08 10.72 1.52
N GLY A 111 2.22 9.65 2.31
CA GLY A 111 2.24 8.27 1.82
C GLY A 111 0.93 7.88 1.13
N LEU A 112 -0.22 8.23 1.71
CA LEU A 112 -1.53 8.00 1.10
C LEU A 112 -1.66 8.72 -0.25
N VAL A 113 -1.37 10.03 -0.26
CA VAL A 113 -1.43 10.84 -1.49
C VAL A 113 -0.50 10.27 -2.55
N LEU A 114 0.70 9.87 -2.16
CA LEU A 114 1.69 9.30 -3.07
C LEU A 114 1.23 7.96 -3.65
N TYR A 115 0.64 7.08 -2.86
CA TYR A 115 0.01 5.84 -3.33
C TYR A 115 -1.09 6.12 -4.35
N MET A 116 -2.00 7.05 -4.04
CA MET A 116 -3.12 7.40 -4.91
C MET A 116 -2.64 7.99 -6.24
N VAL A 117 -1.73 8.96 -6.19
CA VAL A 117 -1.20 9.65 -7.37
C VAL A 117 -0.34 8.71 -8.21
N ALA A 118 0.54 7.91 -7.59
CA ALA A 118 1.38 6.96 -8.30
C ALA A 118 0.56 5.84 -8.96
N ALA A 119 -0.51 5.35 -8.31
CA ALA A 119 -1.43 4.40 -8.92
C ALA A 119 -2.22 5.00 -10.09
N ALA A 120 -2.73 6.22 -9.92
CA ALA A 120 -3.42 6.93 -10.99
C ALA A 120 -2.49 7.27 -12.17
N TYR A 121 -1.22 7.56 -11.91
CA TYR A 121 -0.20 7.82 -12.94
C TYR A 121 0.22 6.52 -13.63
N GLY A 122 0.52 5.49 -12.85
CA GLY A 122 0.85 4.15 -13.32
C GLY A 122 -0.25 3.56 -14.18
N ALA A 123 -1.52 3.95 -14.02
CA ALA A 123 -2.62 3.51 -14.88
C ALA A 123 -2.73 4.24 -16.24
N ARG A 124 -2.00 5.35 -16.48
CA ARG A 124 -2.16 6.21 -17.68
C ARG A 124 -1.25 5.86 -18.87
N SER A 125 -0.25 5.00 -18.72
CA SER A 125 0.85 4.91 -19.69
C SER A 125 0.67 3.80 -20.73
N ARG A 126 0.22 4.17 -21.94
CA ARG A 126 0.84 3.80 -23.23
C ARG A 126 0.26 4.69 -24.34
N SER A 127 0.89 5.85 -24.56
CA SER A 127 0.94 6.45 -25.89
C SER A 127 2.18 5.89 -26.59
N THR A 128 2.08 4.68 -27.14
CA THR A 128 3.00 4.31 -28.21
C THR A 128 2.64 5.19 -29.39
N THR A 129 3.33 6.32 -29.50
CA THR A 129 3.64 6.95 -30.79
C THR A 129 4.14 5.84 -31.70
N GLY A 130 3.27 5.36 -32.59
CA GLY A 130 3.72 4.53 -33.69
C GLY A 130 4.70 5.35 -34.52
N PRO A 131 5.84 4.79 -34.95
CA PRO A 131 6.48 5.33 -36.13
C PRO A 131 5.50 5.09 -37.29
N HIS A 132 4.97 6.17 -37.86
CA HIS A 132 4.56 6.21 -39.26
C HIS A 132 5.65 5.49 -40.08
N GLY A 133 5.33 4.48 -40.88
CA GLY A 133 4.53 4.69 -42.06
C GLY A 133 5.32 5.52 -43.08
N ILE A 134 6.48 5.01 -43.51
CA ILE A 134 7.07 5.24 -44.84
C ILE A 134 7.80 3.96 -45.26
#